data_AF-A0A2M9MRZ1-F1
#
_entry.id   AF-A0A2M9MRZ1-F1
#
_cell.length_a   1.000
_cell.length_b   1.000
_cell.length_c   1.000
_cell.angle_alpha   90.00
_cell.angle_beta   90.00
_cell.angle_gamma   90.00
#
_symmetry.space_group_name_H-M   'P 1'
#
loop_
_entity.id
_entity.type
_entity.pdbx_description
1 polymer ?
#
loop_
_entity_poly.entity_id
_entity_poly.type
_entity_poly.pdbx_seq_one_letter_code
_entity_poly.pdbx_strand_id
1 'polypeptide(L)' 'METKEGIKFNIEQERHKLHKMKQRYRDFNHPKVLRQSIVLDELINQYNRFLKENKPIA' A
#
# COMPACT_ATOMS: atom_id res chain seq x y z
N MET A 1 -4.67 -4.30 -17.70
CA MET A 1 -5.46 -3.72 -16.60
C MET A 1 -4.99 -4.39 -15.32
N GLU A 2 -4.55 -3.63 -14.31
CA GLU A 2 -4.26 -4.21 -12.99
C GLU A 2 -5.55 -4.79 -12.40
N THR A 3 -5.53 -6.06 -11.99
CA THR A 3 -6.66 -6.69 -11.33
C THR A 3 -6.68 -6.34 -9.84
N LYS A 4 -7.83 -6.49 -9.20
CA LYS A 4 -7.99 -6.34 -7.74
C LYS A 4 -6.92 -7.14 -6.98
N GLU A 5 -6.68 -8.36 -7.42
CA GLU A 5 -5.71 -9.30 -6.84
C GLU A 5 -4.27 -8.81 -7.05
N GLY A 6 -3.97 -8.21 -8.21
CA GLY A 6 -2.67 -7.59 -8.49
C GLY A 6 -2.38 -6.41 -7.56
N ILE A 7 -3.34 -5.50 -7.39
CA ILE A 7 -3.20 -4.35 -6.48
C ILE A 7 -3.03 -4.84 -5.03
N LYS A 8 -3.82 -5.84 -4.61
CA LYS A 8 -3.69 -6.45 -3.27
C LYS A 8 -2.32 -7.09 -3.05
N PHE A 9 -1.78 -7.79 -4.05
CA PHE A 9 -0.43 -8.36 -3.99
C PHE A 9 0.62 -7.27 -3.82
N ASN A 10 0.53 -6.17 -4.58
CA ASN A 10 1.44 -5.04 -4.48
C ASN A 10 1.39 -4.37 -3.09
N ILE A 11 0.19 -4.22 -2.51
CA ILE A 11 0.02 -3.73 -1.13
C ILE A 11 0.79 -4.61 -0.13
N GLU A 12 0.67 -5.94 -0.23
CA GLU A 12 1.35 -6.84 0.71
C GLU A 12 2.88 -6.87 0.53
N GLN A 13 3.38 -6.69 -0.69
CA GLN A 13 4.82 -6.52 -0.95
C GLN A 13 5.36 -5.24 -0.29
N GLU A 14 4.69 -4.10 -0.52
CA GLU A 14 5.14 -2.82 0.05
C GLU A 14 4.93 -2.78 1.57
N ARG A 15 3.92 -3.49 2.13
CA ARG A 15 3.75 -3.67 3.57
C ARG A 15 4.93 -4.42 4.18
N HIS A 16 5.38 -5.52 3.57
CA HIS A 16 6.57 -6.24 4.04
C HIS A 16 7.83 -5.39 3.98
N LYS A 17 8.00 -4.62 2.90
CA LYS A 17 9.14 -3.71 2.74
C LYS A 17 9.15 -2.63 3.82
N LEU A 18 8.01 -1.99 4.08
CA LEU A 18 7.87 -1.00 5.15
C LEU A 18 8.21 -1.60 6.51
N HIS A 19 7.73 -2.82 6.79
CA HIS A 19 8.02 -3.52 8.04
C HIS A 19 9.52 -3.81 8.21
N LYS A 20 10.21 -4.30 7.16
CA LYS A 20 11.66 -4.50 7.17
C LYS A 20 12.41 -3.18 7.39
N MET A 21 11.95 -2.09 6.77
CA MET A 21 12.56 -0.77 6.94
C MET A 21 12.39 -0.25 8.36
N LYS A 22 11.19 -0.37 8.95
CA LYS A 22 10.95 -0.06 10.35
C LYS A 22 11.89 -0.84 11.27
N GLN A 23 12.05 -2.15 11.07
CA GLN A 23 12.99 -2.94 11.87
C GLN A 23 14.44 -2.47 11.71
N ARG A 24 14.87 -2.13 10.48
CA ARG A 24 16.22 -1.65 10.19
C ARG A 24 16.52 -0.30 10.83
N TYR A 25 15.59 0.66 10.72
CA TYR A 25 15.79 2.03 11.22
C TYR A 25 15.32 2.21 12.67
N ARG A 26 14.64 1.20 13.24
CA ARG A 26 14.04 1.19 14.59
C ARG A 26 13.03 2.29 14.89
N ASP A 27 12.74 3.15 13.92
CA ASP A 27 11.83 4.29 14.05
C ASP A 27 11.01 4.45 12.75
N PHE A 28 9.75 4.84 12.91
CA PHE A 28 8.86 5.22 11.82
C PHE A 28 9.15 6.62 11.28
N ASN A 29 9.72 7.51 12.10
CA ASN A 29 10.01 8.89 11.69
C ASN A 29 11.22 9.02 10.78
N HIS A 30 11.92 7.92 10.50
CA HIS A 30 13.03 7.94 9.56
C HIS A 30 12.50 8.33 8.16
N PRO A 31 13.09 9.34 7.47
CA PRO A 31 12.54 9.87 6.21
C PRO A 31 12.30 8.81 5.13
N LYS A 32 13.14 7.77 5.07
CA LYS A 32 12.95 6.64 4.15
C LYS A 32 11.73 5.78 4.50
N VAL A 33 11.42 5.59 5.78
CA VAL A 33 10.25 4.82 6.24
C VAL A 33 8.97 5.60 5.92
N LEU A 34 8.98 6.93 6.15
CA LEU A 34 7.87 7.82 5.78
C LEU A 34 7.61 7.85 4.26
N ARG A 35 8.66 7.94 3.44
CA ARG A 35 8.49 7.85 1.98
C ARG A 35 7.89 6.51 1.56
N GLN A 36 8.30 5.43 2.22
CA GLN A 36 7.78 4.11 1.93
C GLN A 36 6.33 3.93 2.39
N SER A 37 5.89 4.61 3.46
CA SER A 37 4.48 4.57 3.88
C SER A 37 3.58 5.29 2.87
N ILE A 38 4.04 6.39 2.28
CA ILE A 38 3.30 7.10 1.21
C ILE A 38 3.02 6.17 0.02
N VAL A 39 4.01 5.40 -0.42
CA VAL A 39 3.84 4.43 -1.52
C VAL A 39 2.79 3.36 -1.17
N LEU A 40 2.82 2.86 0.07
CA LEU A 40 1.83 1.88 0.54
C LEU A 40 0.42 2.49 0.60
N ASP A 41 0.30 3.73 1.07
CA ASP A 41 -0.98 4.46 1.13
C ASP A 41 -1.56 4.73 -0.25
N GLU A 42 -0.73 5.07 -1.24
CA GLU A 42 -1.17 5.25 -2.64
C GLU A 42 -1.77 3.97 -3.21
N LEU A 43 -1.14 2.81 -2.97
CA LEU A 43 -1.64 1.50 -3.40
C LEU A 43 -2.95 1.13 -2.70
N ILE A 44 -3.05 1.40 -1.39
CA ILE A 44 -4.29 1.18 -0.62
C ILE A 44 -5.41 2.08 -1.18
N ASN A 45 -5.11 3.34 -1.47
CA ASN A 45 -6.08 4.27 -2.06
C ASN A 45 -6.51 3.83 -3.46
N GLN A 46 -5.60 3.30 -4.29
CA GLN A 46 -5.92 2.73 -5.59
C GLN A 46 -6.87 1.52 -5.44
N TYR A 47 -6.59 0.61 -4.52
CA TYR A 47 -7.45 -0.54 -4.23
C TYR A 47 -8.84 -0.09 -3.76
N ASN A 48 -8.91 0.91 -2.88
CA ASN A 48 -10.18 1.45 -2.38
C ASN A 48 -11.00 2.12 -3.50
N ARG A 49 -10.36 2.83 -4.43
CA ARG A 49 -11.03 3.39 -5.61
C ARG A 49 -11.58 2.29 -6.50
N PHE A 50 -10.78 1.27 -6.79
CA PHE A 50 -11.22 0.10 -7.54
C PHE A 50 -12.48 -0.54 -6.92
N LEU A 51 -12.50 -0.71 -5.59
CA LEU A 51 -13.68 -1.26 -4.90
C LEU A 51 -14.91 -0.35 -4.97
N LYS A 52 -14.72 0.98 -4.95
CA LYS A 52 -15.82 1.95 -5.05
C LYS A 52 -16.41 2.01 -6.46
N GLU A 53 -15.58 1.93 -7.49
CA GLU A 53 -15.99 1.95 -8.89
C GLU A 53 -16.70 0.64 -9.30
N ASN A 54 -16.35 -0.47 -8.67
CA ASN A 54 -17.00 -1.78 -8.91
C ASN A 54 -18.17 -2.06 -7.95
N LYS A 55 -18.67 -1.05 -7.24
CA LYS A 55 -19.87 -1.21 -6.41
C LYS A 55 -21.09 -1.27 -7.34
N PRO A 56 -21.93 -2.32 -7.29
CA PRO A 56 -23.14 -2.35 -8.08
C PRO A 56 -24.00 -1.14 -7.67
N ILE A 57 -24.44 -0.37 -8.67
CA ILE A 57 -25.46 0.65 -8.48
C ILE A 57 -26.71 -0.11 -8.02
N ALA A 58 -27.15 0.17 -6.79
CA ALA A 58 -28.37 -0.37 -6.23
C ALA A 58 -29.61 0.26 -6.89
#